data_AF-A0A2D6SJV1-F1
#
_entry.id   AF-A0A2D6SJV1-F1
#
_cell.length_a   1.000
_cell.length_b   1.000
_cell.length_c   1.000
_cell.angle_alpha   90.00
_cell.angle_beta   90.00
_cell.angle_gamma   90.00
#
_symmetry.space_group_name_H-M   'P 1'
#
loop_
_entity.id
_entity.type
_entity.pdbx_description
1 polymer ?
#
loop_
_entity_poly.entity_id
_entity_poly.type
_entity_poly.pdbx_seq_one_letter_code
_entity_poly.pdbx_strand_id
1 'polypeptide(L)'
;MRGREQMSQTFDITQHLAKEFARYVNRVQNDQVDILGSFLIESEWENYISDSKEVLQSLELAGFVIMPREPTNKMIEAADASLGSGLMGQRGAQNYITHVFNAMVDEYLGGYDTNLVLDIFSMAIARASDPKARNDTSGENTSYQRFRKQAQDVVAGIQKNGSIIAPDEATPEMIAKGVSETAENKTSASEQTGGNADYIASIYNNMVAARNEKSSN
;
A
#
# COMPACT_ATOMS: atom_id res chain seq x y z
N MET A 1 13.66 26.17 25.01
CA MET A 1 12.69 25.58 24.05
C MET A 1 13.29 24.28 23.55
N ARG A 2 12.86 23.11 24.06
CA ARG A 2 13.32 21.81 23.54
C ARG A 2 12.51 21.51 22.30
N GLY A 3 13.17 21.47 21.15
CA GLY A 3 12.58 20.92 19.94
C GLY A 3 12.17 19.49 20.23
N ARG A 4 10.89 19.17 20.06
CA ARG A 4 10.49 17.79 19.88
C ARG A 4 11.19 17.35 18.61
N GLU A 5 12.17 16.47 18.73
CA GLU A 5 12.51 15.57 17.64
C GLU A 5 11.19 14.93 17.24
N GLN A 6 10.64 15.31 16.08
CA GLN A 6 9.68 14.46 15.41
C GLN A 6 10.46 13.19 15.10
N MET A 7 10.40 12.21 16.01
CA MET A 7 10.63 10.83 15.63
C MET A 7 9.66 10.62 14.48
N SER A 8 10.19 10.58 13.26
CA SER A 8 9.52 10.01 12.11
C SER A 8 9.16 8.59 12.52
N GLN A 9 8.00 8.42 13.16
CA GLN A 9 7.41 7.11 13.37
C GLN A 9 7.26 6.55 11.98
N THR A 10 8.08 5.55 11.68
CA THR A 10 7.96 4.77 10.45
C THR A 10 6.50 4.36 10.33
N PHE A 11 5.87 4.71 9.22
CA PHE A 11 4.46 4.43 9.00
C PHE A 11 4.22 2.92 9.11
N ASP A 12 3.59 2.49 10.20
CA ASP A 12 3.13 1.12 10.38
C ASP A 12 1.67 1.06 9.93
N ILE A 13 1.45 0.39 8.80
CA ILE A 13 0.12 0.25 8.21
C ILE A 13 -0.86 -0.46 9.14
N THR A 14 -0.40 -1.43 9.92
CA THR A 14 -1.26 -2.16 10.87
C THR A 14 -1.73 -1.21 11.96
N GLN A 15 -0.81 -0.40 12.51
CA GLN A 15 -1.14 0.62 13.49
C GLN A 15 -2.05 1.71 12.90
N HIS A 16 -1.78 2.15 11.67
CA HIS A 16 -2.61 3.16 11.00
C HIS A 16 -4.05 2.70 10.85
N LEU A 17 -4.26 1.49 10.32
CA LEU A 17 -5.60 0.91 10.16
C LEU A 17 -6.31 0.73 11.50
N ALA A 18 -5.59 0.24 12.52
CA ALA A 18 -6.15 0.05 13.84
C ALA A 18 -6.60 1.37 14.49
N LYS A 19 -5.83 2.45 14.29
CA LYS A 19 -6.20 3.80 14.72
C LYS A 19 -7.40 4.35 13.94
N GLU A 20 -7.52 4.07 12.65
CA GLU A 20 -8.68 4.46 11.86
C GLU A 20 -9.95 3.69 12.28
N PHE A 21 -9.84 2.42 12.61
CA PHE A 21 -10.96 1.65 13.17
C PHE A 21 -11.38 2.15 14.55
N ALA A 22 -10.42 2.45 15.43
CA ALA A 22 -10.72 3.07 16.72
C ALA A 22 -11.38 4.46 16.57
N ARG A 23 -10.92 5.28 15.62
CA ARG A 23 -11.56 6.57 15.27
C ARG A 23 -12.99 6.37 14.83
N TYR A 24 -13.23 5.35 14.02
CA TYR A 24 -14.55 5.05 13.52
C TYR A 24 -15.51 4.63 14.62
N VAL A 25 -15.13 3.64 15.43
CA VAL A 25 -15.97 3.15 16.54
C VAL A 25 -16.28 4.27 17.53
N ASN A 26 -15.29 5.11 17.86
CA ASN A 26 -15.50 6.27 18.71
C ASN A 26 -16.49 7.29 18.11
N ARG A 27 -16.44 7.53 16.79
CA ARG A 27 -17.40 8.41 16.10
C ARG A 27 -18.83 7.87 16.15
N VAL A 28 -19.00 6.56 15.96
CA VAL A 28 -20.32 5.90 15.99
C VAL A 28 -20.91 5.90 17.40
N GLN A 29 -20.07 5.81 18.43
CA GLN A 29 -20.53 5.76 19.82
C GLN A 29 -20.84 7.13 20.42
N ASN A 30 -20.16 8.19 19.98
CA ASN A 30 -20.22 9.50 20.67
C ASN A 30 -20.84 10.65 19.85
N ASP A 31 -21.22 10.45 18.58
CA ASP A 31 -21.77 11.48 17.66
C ASP A 31 -20.94 12.78 17.50
N GLN A 32 -19.80 12.91 18.21
CA GLN A 32 -18.82 14.00 18.12
C GLN A 32 -17.41 13.45 18.37
N VAL A 33 -16.41 13.92 17.59
CA VAL A 33 -14.99 13.70 17.90
C VAL A 33 -14.51 14.86 18.74
N ASP A 34 -14.69 14.78 20.05
CA ASP A 34 -14.08 15.74 20.97
C ASP A 34 -12.63 15.34 21.31
N ILE A 35 -11.86 16.23 21.96
CA ILE A 35 -10.47 16.00 22.39
C ILE A 35 -10.33 14.72 23.23
N LEU A 36 -11.37 14.37 24.00
CA LEU A 36 -11.45 13.11 24.76
C LEU A 36 -11.51 11.87 23.85
N GLY A 37 -12.17 11.96 22.70
CA GLY A 37 -12.20 10.89 21.70
C GLY A 37 -10.82 10.62 21.10
N SER A 38 -10.01 11.66 20.91
CA SER A 38 -8.62 11.52 20.44
C SER A 38 -7.72 10.80 21.45
N PHE A 39 -7.97 11.01 22.75
CA PHE A 39 -7.27 10.30 23.83
C PHE A 39 -7.70 8.83 23.91
N LEU A 40 -8.99 8.55 23.77
CA LEU A 40 -9.56 7.20 23.71
C LEU A 40 -8.99 6.38 22.54
N ILE A 41 -8.84 6.98 21.36
CA ILE A 41 -8.22 6.33 20.20
C ILE A 41 -6.79 5.85 20.51
N GLU A 42 -5.97 6.70 21.14
CA GLU A 42 -4.60 6.32 21.49
C GLU A 42 -4.53 5.24 22.59
N SER A 43 -5.58 5.10 23.42
CA SER A 43 -5.66 4.03 24.42
C SER A 43 -6.29 2.72 23.92
N GLU A 44 -7.09 2.75 22.84
CA GLU A 44 -7.92 1.60 22.44
C GLU A 44 -7.55 0.99 21.07
N TRP A 45 -6.72 1.67 20.26
CA TRP A 45 -6.39 1.18 18.92
C TRP A 45 -5.78 -0.22 18.92
N GLU A 46 -5.05 -0.61 19.97
CA GLU A 46 -4.42 -1.93 20.07
C GLU A 46 -5.45 -3.08 19.99
N ASN A 47 -6.69 -2.84 20.41
CA ASN A 47 -7.78 -3.82 20.33
C ASN A 47 -8.17 -4.16 18.87
N TYR A 48 -7.86 -3.27 17.92
CA TYR A 48 -8.21 -3.41 16.50
C TYR A 48 -7.04 -3.90 15.64
N ILE A 49 -5.93 -4.31 16.24
CA ILE A 49 -4.77 -4.87 15.51
C ILE A 49 -5.16 -6.15 14.75
N SER A 50 -5.97 -7.03 15.36
CA SER A 50 -6.42 -8.27 14.69
C SER A 50 -7.25 -7.96 13.45
N ASP A 51 -8.21 -7.04 13.58
CA ASP A 51 -9.08 -6.62 12.47
C ASP A 51 -8.25 -5.98 11.34
N SER A 52 -7.23 -5.19 11.71
CA SER A 52 -6.31 -4.59 10.75
C SER A 52 -5.52 -5.63 9.96
N LYS A 53 -5.05 -6.69 10.63
CA LYS A 53 -4.36 -7.81 9.97
C LYS A 53 -5.30 -8.59 9.04
N GLU A 54 -6.54 -8.82 9.44
CA GLU A 54 -7.55 -9.46 8.58
C GLU A 54 -7.79 -8.65 7.29
N VAL A 55 -7.79 -7.32 7.37
CA VAL A 55 -7.90 -6.45 6.18
C VAL A 55 -6.70 -6.62 5.27
N LEU A 56 -5.49 -6.59 5.81
CA LEU A 56 -4.27 -6.78 5.03
C LEU A 56 -4.26 -8.14 4.34
N GLN A 57 -4.68 -9.19 5.04
CA GLN A 57 -4.82 -10.53 4.46
C GLN A 57 -5.90 -10.56 3.37
N SER A 58 -7.02 -9.85 3.55
CA SER A 58 -8.09 -9.76 2.55
C SER A 58 -7.64 -9.01 1.29
N LEU A 59 -6.81 -7.97 1.44
CA LEU A 59 -6.18 -7.29 0.32
C LEU A 59 -5.24 -8.24 -0.43
N GLU A 60 -4.37 -8.97 0.27
CA GLU A 60 -3.45 -9.92 -0.34
C GLU A 60 -4.19 -11.05 -1.08
N LEU A 61 -5.26 -11.60 -0.49
CA LEU A 61 -6.11 -12.60 -1.16
C LEU A 61 -6.83 -12.06 -2.40
N ALA A 62 -7.06 -10.74 -2.46
CA ALA A 62 -7.68 -10.06 -3.58
C ALA A 62 -6.65 -9.58 -4.63
N GLY A 63 -5.36 -9.91 -4.47
CA GLY A 63 -4.30 -9.51 -5.39
C GLY A 63 -3.79 -8.09 -5.17
N PHE A 64 -3.91 -7.55 -3.94
CA PHE A 64 -3.44 -6.21 -3.59
C PHE A 64 -2.44 -6.23 -2.43
N VAL A 65 -1.50 -5.30 -2.49
CA VAL A 65 -0.53 -5.04 -1.43
C VAL A 65 -0.50 -3.56 -1.09
N ILE A 66 -0.09 -3.26 0.14
CA ILE A 66 0.25 -1.91 0.55
C ILE A 66 1.77 -1.79 0.51
N MET A 67 2.28 -0.77 -0.19
CA MET A 67 3.70 -0.52 -0.33
C MET A 67 4.02 0.98 -0.32
N PRO A 68 5.27 1.39 -0.02
CA PRO A 68 5.70 2.78 -0.15
C PRO A 68 5.54 3.31 -1.59
N ARG A 69 5.09 4.57 -1.74
CA ARG A 69 5.02 5.23 -3.06
C ARG A 69 6.42 5.49 -3.61
N GLU A 70 7.33 5.92 -2.74
CA GLU A 70 8.74 6.07 -3.05
C GLU A 70 9.46 4.76 -2.71
N PRO A 71 10.11 4.10 -3.68
CA PRO A 71 10.75 2.81 -3.44
C PRO A 71 11.91 2.95 -2.46
N THR A 72 12.01 2.02 -1.51
CA THR A 72 13.12 1.98 -0.55
C THR A 72 14.39 1.45 -1.22
N ASN A 73 15.55 1.71 -0.62
CA ASN A 73 16.82 1.15 -1.11
C ASN A 73 16.77 -0.37 -1.24
N LYS A 74 16.09 -1.07 -0.32
CA LYS A 74 15.93 -2.53 -0.38
C LYS A 74 15.07 -3.00 -1.53
N MET A 75 13.99 -2.28 -1.85
CA MET A 75 13.19 -2.56 -3.04
C MET A 75 14.07 -2.43 -4.29
N ILE A 76 14.85 -1.36 -4.36
CA ILE A 76 15.76 -1.11 -5.50
C ILE A 76 16.84 -2.19 -5.58
N GLU A 77 17.46 -2.58 -4.47
CA GLU A 77 18.45 -3.67 -4.39
C GLU A 77 17.87 -5.02 -4.81
N ALA A 78 16.62 -5.33 -4.42
CA ALA A 78 15.95 -6.56 -4.82
C ALA A 78 15.68 -6.61 -6.33
N ALA A 79 15.31 -5.48 -6.94
CA ALA A 79 15.22 -5.37 -8.39
C ALA A 79 16.61 -5.42 -9.07
N ASP A 80 17.64 -4.80 -8.49
CA ASP A 80 19.00 -4.81 -9.03
C ASP A 80 19.64 -6.20 -8.99
N ALA A 81 19.34 -7.03 -8.00
CA ALA A 81 19.79 -8.43 -7.96
C ALA A 81 19.30 -9.27 -9.16
N SER A 82 18.20 -8.85 -9.81
CA SER A 82 17.70 -9.48 -11.05
C SER A 82 18.44 -9.01 -12.31
N LEU A 83 19.12 -7.87 -12.25
CA LEU A 83 20.11 -7.45 -13.23
C LEU A 83 21.40 -8.24 -12.95
N GLY A 84 21.64 -9.31 -13.71
CA GLY A 84 22.91 -10.04 -13.65
C GLY A 84 24.08 -9.06 -13.55
N SER A 85 24.91 -9.20 -12.51
CA SER A 85 25.85 -8.16 -12.10
C SER A 85 26.70 -7.67 -13.27
N GLY A 86 26.61 -6.37 -13.60
CA GLY A 86 27.63 -5.71 -14.43
C GLY A 86 27.20 -4.90 -15.65
N LEU A 87 25.91 -4.59 -15.87
CA LEU A 87 25.52 -3.81 -17.06
C LEU A 87 25.38 -2.30 -16.84
N MET A 88 25.24 -1.83 -15.60
CA MET A 88 25.26 -0.41 -15.24
C MET A 88 26.13 -0.15 -14.02
N GLY A 89 26.77 1.02 -13.95
CA GLY A 89 27.29 1.50 -12.67
C GLY A 89 26.16 1.61 -11.64
N GLN A 90 26.43 1.32 -10.37
CA GLN A 90 25.43 1.18 -9.29
C GLN A 90 24.39 2.33 -9.25
N ARG A 91 24.79 3.58 -9.56
CA ARG A 91 23.87 4.73 -9.63
C ARG A 91 22.94 4.74 -10.84
N GLY A 92 23.40 4.22 -11.99
CA GLY A 92 22.59 4.15 -13.20
C GLY A 92 21.47 3.12 -13.09
N ALA A 93 21.76 1.95 -12.53
CA ALA A 93 20.77 0.89 -12.30
C ALA A 93 19.67 1.34 -11.35
N GLN A 94 20.04 1.99 -10.24
CA GLN A 94 19.09 2.52 -9.26
C GLN A 94 18.14 3.56 -9.88
N ASN A 95 18.67 4.50 -10.65
CA ASN A 95 17.84 5.51 -11.33
C ASN A 95 16.89 4.85 -12.33
N TYR A 96 17.40 3.92 -13.14
CA TYR A 96 16.60 3.18 -14.12
C TYR A 96 15.44 2.41 -13.46
N ILE A 97 15.73 1.60 -12.43
CA ILE A 97 14.73 0.82 -11.68
C ILE A 97 13.65 1.75 -11.11
N THR A 98 14.07 2.85 -10.50
CA THR A 98 13.16 3.83 -9.89
C THR A 98 12.24 4.47 -10.94
N HIS A 99 12.79 4.86 -12.09
CA HIS A 99 11.99 5.45 -13.18
C HIS A 99 10.97 4.46 -13.75
N VAL A 100 11.40 3.24 -14.07
CA VAL A 100 10.52 2.18 -14.61
C VAL A 100 9.42 1.84 -13.61
N PHE A 101 9.78 1.59 -12.34
CA PHE A 101 8.81 1.28 -11.30
C PHE A 101 7.78 2.40 -11.12
N ASN A 102 8.23 3.66 -11.09
CA ASN A 102 7.32 4.80 -10.97
C ASN A 102 6.37 4.89 -12.16
N ALA A 103 6.85 4.70 -13.39
CA ALA A 103 6.00 4.71 -14.58
C ALA A 103 4.95 3.59 -14.55
N MET A 104 5.35 2.37 -14.14
CA MET A 104 4.42 1.25 -13.95
C MET A 104 3.34 1.57 -12.91
N VAL A 105 3.74 2.09 -11.75
CA VAL A 105 2.83 2.44 -10.66
C VAL A 105 1.89 3.58 -11.07
N ASP A 106 2.38 4.59 -11.77
CA ASP A 106 1.56 5.72 -12.22
C ASP A 106 0.52 5.30 -13.26
N GLU A 107 0.84 4.35 -14.15
CA GLU A 107 -0.14 3.76 -15.07
C GLU A 107 -1.28 3.08 -14.31
N TYR A 108 -0.93 2.26 -13.32
CA TYR A 108 -1.93 1.61 -12.47
C TYR A 108 -2.78 2.66 -11.74
N LEU A 109 -2.15 3.63 -11.08
CA LEU A 109 -2.88 4.66 -10.31
C LEU A 109 -3.76 5.55 -11.20
N GLY A 110 -3.40 5.74 -12.47
CA GLY A 110 -4.19 6.50 -13.44
C GLY A 110 -5.44 5.76 -13.95
N GLY A 111 -5.45 4.43 -13.89
CA GLY A 111 -6.50 3.58 -14.47
C GLY A 111 -7.23 2.65 -13.51
N TYR A 112 -6.78 2.50 -12.25
CA TYR A 112 -7.33 1.46 -11.38
C TYR A 112 -8.72 1.77 -10.84
N ASP A 113 -9.60 0.76 -10.94
CA ASP A 113 -10.88 0.79 -10.24
C ASP A 113 -10.68 0.43 -8.76
N THR A 114 -10.83 1.43 -7.90
CA THR A 114 -10.75 1.29 -6.43
C THR A 114 -11.90 0.50 -5.82
N ASN A 115 -12.95 0.15 -6.57
CA ASN A 115 -14.19 -0.37 -6.00
C ASN A 115 -13.98 -1.61 -5.11
N LEU A 116 -13.19 -2.58 -5.55
CA LEU A 116 -12.90 -3.79 -4.77
C LEU A 116 -12.12 -3.48 -3.49
N VAL A 117 -11.13 -2.59 -3.56
CA VAL A 117 -10.36 -2.12 -2.39
C VAL A 117 -11.29 -1.43 -1.39
N LEU A 118 -12.17 -0.55 -1.87
CA LEU A 118 -13.16 0.14 -1.04
C LEU A 118 -14.15 -0.84 -0.41
N ASP A 119 -14.57 -1.88 -1.13
CA ASP A 119 -15.47 -2.90 -0.61
C ASP A 119 -14.81 -3.71 0.51
N ILE A 120 -13.53 -4.09 0.36
CA ILE A 120 -12.75 -4.77 1.40
C ILE A 120 -12.68 -3.93 2.68
N PHE A 121 -12.29 -2.65 2.58
CA PHE A 121 -12.26 -1.76 3.74
C PHE A 121 -13.64 -1.53 4.33
N SER A 122 -14.66 -1.36 3.50
CA SER A 122 -16.04 -1.13 3.95
C SER A 122 -16.58 -2.34 4.73
N MET A 123 -16.31 -3.57 4.26
CA MET A 123 -16.68 -4.79 4.98
C MET A 123 -15.92 -4.94 6.30
N ALA A 124 -14.63 -4.58 6.32
CA ALA A 124 -13.85 -4.63 7.55
C ALA A 124 -14.36 -3.64 8.61
N ILE A 125 -14.64 -2.39 8.21
CA ILE A 125 -15.22 -1.37 9.08
C ILE A 125 -16.61 -1.83 9.58
N ALA A 126 -17.41 -2.44 8.71
CA ALA A 126 -18.71 -3.01 9.10
C ALA A 126 -18.56 -4.04 10.22
N ARG A 127 -17.60 -4.98 10.09
CA ARG A 127 -17.31 -5.98 11.13
C ARG A 127 -16.81 -5.36 12.44
N ALA A 128 -15.90 -4.38 12.35
CA ALA A 128 -15.41 -3.67 13.53
C ALA A 128 -16.51 -2.89 14.26
N SER A 129 -17.49 -2.38 13.51
CA SER A 129 -18.62 -1.61 14.04
C SER A 129 -19.69 -2.44 14.74
N ASP A 130 -19.79 -3.74 14.42
CA ASP A 130 -20.73 -4.66 15.06
C ASP A 130 -20.06 -6.01 15.39
N PRO A 131 -19.34 -6.08 16.52
CA PRO A 131 -18.67 -7.31 16.94
C PRO A 131 -19.62 -8.48 17.18
N LYS A 132 -20.92 -8.22 17.43
CA LYS A 132 -21.93 -9.27 17.66
C LYS A 132 -22.36 -9.95 16.36
N ALA A 133 -22.26 -9.25 15.22
CA ALA A 133 -22.52 -9.80 13.90
C ALA A 133 -21.44 -10.79 13.42
N ARG A 134 -20.29 -10.89 14.08
CA ARG A 134 -19.23 -11.88 13.75
C ARG A 134 -19.71 -13.34 13.81
N ASN A 135 -20.75 -13.64 14.61
CA ASN A 135 -21.31 -14.97 14.76
C ASN A 135 -22.50 -15.26 13.83
N ASP A 136 -23.01 -14.25 13.13
CA ASP A 136 -24.18 -14.40 12.28
C ASP A 136 -23.74 -14.84 10.88
N THR A 137 -23.94 -16.13 10.59
CA THR A 137 -23.54 -16.79 9.33
C THR A 137 -24.50 -16.48 8.18
N SER A 138 -25.50 -15.62 8.40
CA SER A 138 -26.44 -15.14 7.40
C SER A 138 -25.79 -14.03 6.55
N GLY A 139 -24.98 -14.46 5.57
CA GLY A 139 -24.08 -13.64 4.75
C GLY A 139 -24.69 -12.57 3.83
N GLU A 140 -25.67 -11.79 4.27
CA GLU A 140 -26.23 -10.66 3.50
C GLU A 140 -26.22 -9.37 4.31
N ASN A 141 -25.05 -8.93 4.76
CA ASN A 141 -24.91 -7.56 5.25
C ASN A 141 -24.71 -6.61 4.05
N THR A 142 -25.78 -6.31 3.31
CA THR A 142 -25.86 -5.16 2.36
C THR A 142 -25.57 -3.81 3.04
N SER A 143 -25.39 -3.80 4.37
CA SER A 143 -25.03 -2.66 5.19
C SER A 143 -23.61 -2.14 5.00
N TYR A 144 -22.68 -2.88 4.37
CA TYR A 144 -21.28 -2.41 4.29
C TYR A 144 -21.12 -1.18 3.38
N GLN A 145 -21.98 -0.98 2.37
CA GLN A 145 -21.89 0.18 1.48
C GLN A 145 -22.01 1.52 2.22
N ARG A 146 -22.66 1.56 3.39
CA ARG A 146 -22.76 2.77 4.21
C ARG A 146 -21.39 3.25 4.73
N PHE A 147 -20.39 2.38 4.77
CA PHE A 147 -19.03 2.70 5.21
C PHE A 147 -18.10 3.12 4.08
N ARG A 148 -18.62 3.25 2.84
CA ARG A 148 -17.79 3.56 1.66
C ARG A 148 -17.03 4.87 1.79
N LYS A 149 -17.64 5.89 2.41
CA LYS A 149 -16.97 7.16 2.68
C LYS A 149 -15.78 6.99 3.64
N GLN A 150 -15.93 6.19 4.68
CA GLN A 150 -14.86 5.92 5.64
C GLN A 150 -13.76 5.05 5.03
N ALA A 151 -14.12 4.09 4.17
CA ALA A 151 -13.15 3.36 3.37
C ALA A 151 -12.32 4.30 2.47
N GLN A 152 -12.95 5.30 1.85
CA GLN A 152 -12.24 6.33 1.08
C GLN A 152 -11.29 7.16 1.96
N ASP A 153 -11.74 7.55 3.16
CA ASP A 153 -10.90 8.29 4.13
C ASP A 153 -9.68 7.46 4.56
N VAL A 154 -9.84 6.15 4.78
CA VAL A 154 -8.74 5.23 5.11
C VAL A 154 -7.74 5.14 3.95
N VAL A 155 -8.21 4.93 2.71
CA VAL A 155 -7.34 4.88 1.54
C VAL A 155 -6.59 6.20 1.34
N ALA A 156 -7.26 7.33 1.50
CA ALA A 156 -6.63 8.66 1.46
C ALA A 156 -5.60 8.84 2.59
N GLY A 157 -5.87 8.28 3.78
CA GLY A 157 -4.93 8.25 4.91
C GLY A 157 -3.65 7.48 4.60
N ILE A 158 -3.77 6.33 3.93
CA ILE A 158 -2.62 5.53 3.47
C ILE A 158 -1.76 6.35 2.48
N GLN A 159 -2.41 6.97 1.49
CA GLN A 159 -1.75 7.81 0.48
C GLN A 159 -1.05 9.02 1.07
N LYS A 160 -1.71 9.72 2.01
CA LYS A 160 -1.15 10.89 2.69
C LYS A 160 0.10 10.54 3.51
N ASN A 161 0.22 9.31 3.98
CA ASN A 161 1.39 8.83 4.71
C ASN A 161 2.47 8.20 3.79
N GLY A 162 2.40 8.44 2.47
CA GLY A 162 3.43 8.02 1.52
C GLY A 162 3.36 6.56 1.10
N SER A 163 2.24 5.87 1.34
CA SER A 163 2.01 4.49 0.90
C SER A 163 0.90 4.43 -0.14
N ILE A 164 0.90 3.40 -0.96
CA ILE A 164 -0.12 3.14 -1.98
C ILE A 164 -0.63 1.72 -1.88
N ILE A 165 -1.82 1.50 -2.43
CA ILE A 165 -2.40 0.18 -2.63
C ILE A 165 -2.20 -0.15 -4.09
N ALA A 166 -1.45 -1.20 -4.37
CA ALA A 166 -1.01 -1.61 -5.70
C ALA A 166 -1.27 -3.11 -5.88
N PRO A 167 -1.29 -3.63 -7.12
CA PRO A 167 -1.47 -5.06 -7.33
C PRO A 167 -0.24 -5.83 -6.80
N ASP A 168 -0.44 -7.04 -6.33
CA ASP A 168 0.64 -7.90 -5.85
C ASP A 168 1.60 -8.34 -6.97
N GLU A 169 1.09 -8.45 -8.20
CA GLU A 169 1.84 -8.69 -9.43
C GLU A 169 1.63 -7.57 -10.46
N ALA A 170 2.60 -7.35 -11.34
CA ALA A 170 2.49 -6.34 -12.38
C ALA A 170 1.39 -6.68 -13.39
N THR A 171 0.47 -5.74 -13.65
CA THR A 171 -0.54 -5.92 -14.70
C THR A 171 0.06 -5.76 -16.11
N PRO A 172 -0.61 -6.26 -17.17
CA PRO A 172 -0.16 -6.05 -18.54
C PRO A 172 0.03 -4.57 -18.92
N GLU A 173 -0.85 -3.69 -18.44
CA GLU A 173 -0.78 -2.25 -18.70
C GLU A 173 0.44 -1.62 -18.03
N MET A 174 0.72 -2.01 -16.78
CA MET A 174 1.92 -1.58 -16.06
C MET A 174 3.17 -2.01 -16.81
N ILE A 175 3.24 -3.27 -17.22
CA ILE A 175 4.38 -3.80 -17.97
C ILE A 175 4.57 -3.06 -19.29
N ALA A 176 3.48 -2.82 -20.04
CA ALA A 176 3.53 -2.06 -21.29
C ALA A 176 4.04 -0.63 -21.06
N LYS A 177 3.61 0.03 -19.99
CA LYS A 177 4.12 1.36 -19.63
C LYS A 177 5.59 1.33 -19.25
N GLY A 178 6.02 0.35 -18.46
CA GLY A 178 7.41 0.15 -18.11
C GLY A 178 8.29 -0.05 -19.35
N VAL A 179 7.86 -0.88 -20.31
CA VAL A 179 8.55 -1.07 -21.60
C VAL A 179 8.60 0.22 -22.44
N SER A 180 7.55 1.04 -22.41
CA SER A 180 7.56 2.35 -23.09
C SER A 180 8.59 3.30 -22.46
N GLU A 181 8.63 3.36 -21.13
CA GLU A 181 9.57 4.22 -20.38
C GLU A 181 11.03 3.87 -20.68
N THR A 182 11.32 2.58 -20.86
CA THR A 182 12.66 2.11 -21.21
C THR A 182 13.05 2.43 -22.65
N ALA A 183 12.09 2.46 -23.57
CA ALA A 183 12.32 2.85 -24.97
C ALA A 183 12.61 4.35 -25.13
N GLU A 184 12.04 5.19 -24.26
CA GLU A 184 12.26 6.64 -24.23
C GLU A 184 13.58 7.01 -23.54
N ASN A 185 13.97 6.28 -22.48
CA ASN A 185 15.22 6.49 -21.73
C ASN A 185 16.36 5.57 -22.20
N LYS A 186 16.76 5.71 -23.48
CA LYS A 186 17.82 4.90 -24.09
C LYS A 186 19.16 5.02 -23.34
N THR A 187 19.47 4.01 -22.53
CA THR A 187 20.76 3.76 -21.88
C THR A 187 21.38 2.46 -22.39
N SER A 188 22.68 2.24 -22.19
CA SER A 188 23.36 1.01 -22.66
C SER A 188 22.75 -0.28 -22.10
N ALA A 189 22.05 -0.25 -20.95
CA ALA A 189 21.30 -1.40 -20.44
C ALA A 189 19.89 -1.52 -21.03
N SER A 190 19.23 -0.41 -21.40
CA SER A 190 17.95 -0.45 -22.11
C SER A 190 18.04 -1.17 -23.46
N GLU A 191 19.21 -1.17 -24.10
CA GLU A 191 19.45 -1.88 -25.36
C GLU A 191 19.56 -3.40 -25.18
N GLN A 192 19.83 -3.89 -23.97
CA GLN A 192 19.92 -5.33 -23.66
C GLN A 192 18.68 -5.88 -22.95
N THR A 193 17.99 -5.07 -22.13
CA THR A 193 16.85 -5.51 -21.31
C THR A 193 15.60 -4.62 -21.42
N GLY A 194 15.72 -3.39 -21.94
CA GLY A 194 14.69 -2.35 -21.98
C GLY A 194 13.57 -2.54 -23.01
N GLY A 195 13.21 -3.78 -23.30
CA GLY A 195 12.06 -4.16 -24.12
C GLY A 195 11.50 -5.53 -23.77
N ASN A 196 12.08 -6.21 -22.78
CA ASN A 196 11.64 -7.53 -22.34
C ASN A 196 10.58 -7.39 -21.26
N ALA A 197 9.33 -7.73 -21.61
CA ALA A 197 8.18 -7.68 -20.71
C ALA A 197 8.39 -8.49 -19.42
N ASP A 198 9.00 -9.68 -19.51
CA ASP A 198 9.24 -10.55 -18.35
C ASP A 198 10.24 -9.92 -17.38
N TYR A 199 11.24 -9.22 -17.92
CA TYR A 199 12.21 -8.50 -17.12
C TYR A 199 11.56 -7.30 -16.41
N ILE A 200 10.75 -6.50 -17.11
CA ILE A 200 10.02 -5.37 -16.50
C ILE A 200 9.05 -5.85 -15.42
N ALA A 201 8.34 -6.96 -15.65
CA ALA A 201 7.51 -7.60 -14.63
C ALA A 201 8.34 -8.01 -13.41
N SER A 202 9.53 -8.58 -13.62
CA SER A 202 10.42 -9.00 -12.53
C SER A 202 10.90 -7.84 -11.66
N ILE A 203 11.16 -6.65 -12.24
CA ILE A 203 11.51 -5.44 -11.47
C ILE A 203 10.41 -5.16 -10.44
N TYR A 204 9.15 -5.05 -10.91
CA TYR A 204 8.02 -4.75 -10.04
C TYR A 204 7.81 -5.83 -8.97
N ASN A 205 7.77 -7.10 -9.38
CA ASN A 205 7.49 -8.22 -8.46
C ASN A 205 8.56 -8.33 -7.37
N ASN A 206 9.85 -8.14 -7.71
CA ASN A 206 10.93 -8.15 -6.74
C ASN A 206 10.86 -6.97 -5.77
N MET A 207 10.50 -5.78 -6.25
CA MET A 207 10.29 -4.60 -5.41
C MET A 207 9.12 -4.80 -4.45
N VAL A 208 7.99 -5.34 -4.94
CA VAL A 208 6.83 -5.67 -4.12
C VAL A 208 7.19 -6.71 -3.05
N ALA A 209 7.97 -7.74 -3.39
CA ALA A 209 8.42 -8.74 -2.43
C ALA A 209 9.26 -8.10 -1.30
N ALA A 210 10.13 -7.15 -1.63
CA ALA A 210 11.01 -6.47 -0.68
C ALA A 210 10.35 -5.29 0.08
N ARG A 211 9.07 -4.98 -0.17
CA ARG A 211 8.37 -3.79 0.36
C ARG A 211 8.40 -3.65 1.89
N ASN A 212 8.35 -4.78 2.60
CA ASN A 212 8.27 -4.85 4.05
C ASN A 212 9.64 -5.01 4.72
N GLU A 213 10.71 -5.12 3.94
CA GLU A 213 12.02 -5.25 4.51
C GLU A 213 12.51 -3.91 5.06
N LYS A 214 12.75 -3.87 6.37
CA LYS A 214 13.38 -2.71 7.01
C LYS A 214 14.74 -2.46 6.35
N SER A 215 14.99 -1.24 5.87
CA SER A 215 16.32 -0.80 5.48
C SER A 215 17.29 -1.08 6.62
N SER A 216 18.25 -1.97 6.38
CA SER A 216 19.32 -2.25 7.33
C SER A 216 20.19 -0.99 7.36
N ASN A 217 20.13 -0.23 8.44
CA ASN A 217 21.14 0.79 8.73
C ASN A 217 22.36 0.14 9.35
#